data_AF-A0AAD0YJH2-F1
#
_entry.id   AF-A0AAD0YJH2-F1
#
_cell.length_a   1.000
_cell.length_b   1.000
_cell.length_c   1.000
_cell.angle_alpha   90.00
_cell.angle_beta   90.00
_cell.angle_gamma   90.00
#
_symmetry.space_group_name_H-M   'P 1'
#
loop_
_entity.id
_entity.type
_entity.pdbx_description
1 polymer ?
#
loop_
_entity_poly.entity_id
_entity_poly.type
_entity_poly.pdbx_seq_one_letter_code
_entity_poly.pdbx_strand_id
1 'polypeptide(L)'
;MYLLTGNEIRFKSNDLITLYFQNDKCEDYTTQIDNLLDESIENTDITDYSFYSGIAGLGWLIEFCKEKKIIQINTESSLADFDDQIYKFTIHYLSEDNTDYGVLFDLFNYYYARIRSKNENSDINRTFSLFICANLILRKIKVHRIEPLLTDKRRLEPEELLFVSAFTLKLTYISELSGFASDILLFEIFENIFNYFEQEYSAVDEDYLLSILLLLIAAKQAKNKVWEEKTSVLYQTVKSMLSNSKESSDALLLGEIMDIHFNHENPQILLNNKKYSKFLCFYLLNFSN
;
A
#
# COMPACT_ATOMS: atom_id res chain seq x y z
N MET A 1 -1.71 25.06 -12.03
CA MET A 1 -0.71 26.06 -11.61
C MET A 1 -1.14 26.66 -10.28
N TYR A 2 -0.69 26.05 -9.18
CA TYR A 2 -0.50 26.60 -7.82
C TYR A 2 0.06 25.45 -6.99
N LEU A 3 1.21 25.65 -6.33
CA LEU A 3 1.53 25.21 -4.95
C LEU A 3 3.01 25.50 -4.66
N LEU A 4 3.33 26.79 -4.57
CA LEU A 4 4.48 27.30 -3.84
C LEU A 4 3.97 28.40 -2.94
N THR A 5 3.67 28.06 -1.68
CA THR A 5 3.56 29.02 -0.59
C THR A 5 4.06 28.39 0.70
N GLY A 6 5.31 28.70 1.05
CA GLY A 6 5.78 28.93 2.42
C GLY A 6 5.83 27.75 3.41
N ASN A 7 7.06 27.35 3.74
CA ASN A 7 7.57 26.81 5.03
C ASN A 7 6.88 25.62 5.70
N GLU A 8 5.93 24.96 5.07
CA GLU A 8 5.62 23.56 5.34
C GLU A 8 5.58 22.86 3.99
N ILE A 9 6.48 21.91 3.73
CA ILE A 9 6.32 20.99 2.60
C ILE A 9 5.08 20.15 2.90
N ARG A 10 3.89 20.67 2.61
CA ARG A 10 2.64 19.91 2.54
C ARG A 10 2.52 19.35 1.13
N PHE A 11 3.45 18.49 0.74
CA PHE A 11 3.22 17.63 -0.41
C PHE A 11 2.04 16.72 -0.09
N LYS A 12 0.92 16.93 -0.78
CA LYS A 12 -0.14 15.94 -0.81
C LYS A 12 0.10 15.13 -2.09
N SER A 13 0.36 13.84 -1.94
CA SER A 13 0.29 12.84 -3.01
C SER A 13 -0.88 13.08 -3.99
N ASN A 14 -1.97 13.70 -3.50
CA ASN A 14 -3.10 14.20 -4.27
C ASN A 14 -2.75 15.06 -5.49
N ASP A 15 -1.73 15.93 -5.47
CA ASP A 15 -1.53 16.89 -6.55
C ASP A 15 -1.00 16.21 -7.83
N LEU A 16 -0.06 15.26 -7.70
CA LEU A 16 0.44 14.46 -8.82
C LEU A 16 -0.52 13.33 -9.23
N ILE A 17 -1.28 12.76 -8.28
CA ILE A 17 -2.36 11.84 -8.62
C ILE A 17 -3.48 12.59 -9.39
N THR A 18 -3.78 13.83 -9.02
CA THR A 18 -4.70 14.70 -9.77
C THR A 18 -4.16 14.97 -11.18
N LEU A 19 -2.85 15.21 -11.33
CA LEU A 19 -2.21 15.34 -12.64
C LEU A 19 -2.32 14.04 -13.48
N TYR A 20 -2.14 12.86 -12.88
CA TYR A 20 -2.34 11.58 -13.56
C TYR A 20 -3.78 11.40 -14.10
N PHE A 21 -4.79 11.84 -13.35
CA PHE A 21 -6.18 11.77 -13.79
C PHE A 21 -6.63 12.93 -14.68
N GLN A 22 -5.80 13.95 -14.88
CA GLN A 22 -5.99 15.04 -15.84
C GLN A 22 -5.27 14.70 -17.15
N ASN A 23 -5.83 13.74 -17.87
CA ASN A 23 -5.27 13.07 -19.06
C ASN A 23 -4.97 13.96 -20.29
N ASP A 24 -4.97 15.30 -20.19
CA ASP A 24 -5.08 16.18 -21.36
C ASP A 24 -3.81 16.93 -21.78
N LYS A 25 -2.71 16.95 -21.01
CA LYS A 25 -1.45 17.60 -21.47
C LYS A 25 -0.21 16.91 -20.92
N CYS A 26 0.43 16.10 -21.77
CA CYS A 26 1.78 15.60 -21.57
C CYS A 26 2.79 16.72 -21.89
N GLU A 27 2.95 17.66 -20.97
CA GLU A 27 4.18 18.45 -20.87
C GLU A 27 5.17 17.62 -20.03
N ASP A 28 6.43 17.54 -20.46
CA ASP A 28 7.47 16.84 -19.71
C ASP A 28 7.72 17.57 -18.36
N TYR A 29 7.30 16.95 -17.26
CA TYR A 29 7.38 17.53 -15.91
C TYR A 29 8.75 17.34 -15.24
N THR A 30 9.76 16.81 -15.96
CA THR A 30 11.06 16.43 -15.38
C THR A 30 11.72 17.58 -14.61
N THR A 31 11.78 18.80 -15.17
CA THR A 31 12.37 19.97 -14.48
C THR A 31 11.64 20.35 -13.21
N GLN A 32 10.32 20.16 -13.16
CA GLN A 32 9.55 20.44 -11.94
C GLN A 32 9.90 19.40 -10.87
N ILE A 33 10.03 18.13 -11.23
CA ILE A 33 10.41 17.08 -10.29
C ILE A 33 11.85 17.22 -9.81
N ASP A 34 12.80 17.58 -10.67
CA ASP A 34 14.18 17.82 -10.27
C ASP A 34 14.25 18.95 -9.22
N ASN A 35 13.58 20.08 -9.46
CA ASN A 35 13.50 21.16 -8.47
C ASN A 35 12.86 20.69 -7.16
N LEU A 36 11.86 19.80 -7.21
CA LEU A 36 11.22 19.26 -6.01
C LEU A 36 12.11 18.29 -5.24
N LEU A 37 12.92 17.51 -5.94
CA LEU A 37 13.94 16.64 -5.33
C LEU A 37 14.98 17.49 -4.62
N ASP A 38 15.51 18.51 -5.29
CA ASP A 38 16.51 19.43 -4.73
C ASP A 38 15.93 20.15 -3.50
N GLU A 39 14.73 20.72 -3.60
CA GLU A 39 14.06 21.37 -2.46
C GLU A 39 13.80 20.40 -1.29
N SER A 40 13.43 19.15 -1.57
CA SER A 40 13.18 18.16 -0.53
C SER A 40 14.47 17.76 0.18
N ILE A 41 15.57 17.59 -0.54
CA ILE A 41 16.88 17.21 0.00
C ILE A 41 17.52 18.37 0.77
N GLU A 42 17.39 19.60 0.26
CA GLU A 42 17.94 20.81 0.90
C GLU A 42 17.24 21.17 2.22
N ASN A 43 15.98 20.77 2.39
CA ASN A 43 15.29 20.89 3.67
C ASN A 43 15.78 19.82 4.66
N THR A 44 16.84 20.15 5.40
CA THR A 44 17.57 19.27 6.34
C THR A 44 16.77 18.70 7.52
N ASP A 45 15.49 19.04 7.65
CA ASP A 45 14.60 18.64 8.75
C ASP A 45 13.51 17.65 8.31
N ILE A 46 13.84 16.70 7.41
CA ILE A 46 12.89 15.63 7.05
C ILE A 46 12.72 14.70 8.26
N THR A 47 11.65 14.91 9.02
CA THR A 47 11.27 14.02 10.14
C THR A 47 10.09 13.10 9.82
N ASP A 48 9.39 13.34 8.69
CA ASP A 48 8.23 12.55 8.28
C ASP A 48 8.62 11.47 7.25
N TYR A 49 8.69 10.22 7.71
CA TYR A 49 8.94 9.03 6.90
C TYR A 49 7.67 8.31 6.46
N SER A 50 6.48 8.91 6.67
CA SER A 50 5.21 8.30 6.29
C SER A 50 5.06 8.15 4.77
N PHE A 51 4.28 7.16 4.35
CA PHE A 51 4.03 6.89 2.94
C PHE A 51 2.97 7.84 2.35
N TYR A 52 2.12 8.43 3.19
CA TYR A 52 1.05 9.30 2.72
C TYR A 52 1.50 10.76 2.51
N SER A 53 2.30 11.30 3.43
CA SER A 53 2.72 12.71 3.43
C SER A 53 4.22 12.94 3.54
N GLY A 54 5.00 11.91 3.84
CA GLY A 54 6.42 11.99 4.07
C GLY A 54 7.28 11.64 2.86
N ILE A 55 8.59 11.54 3.10
CA ILE A 55 9.61 11.28 2.07
C ILE A 55 9.40 9.94 1.36
N ALA A 56 8.90 8.93 2.08
CA ALA A 56 8.55 7.64 1.50
C ALA A 56 7.42 7.76 0.45
N GLY A 57 6.41 8.58 0.74
CA GLY A 57 5.34 8.86 -0.22
C GLY A 57 5.81 9.61 -1.45
N LEU A 58 6.68 10.61 -1.26
CA LEU A 58 7.24 11.38 -2.36
C LEU A 58 8.11 10.51 -3.28
N GLY A 59 8.99 9.68 -2.72
CA GLY A 59 9.82 8.79 -3.53
C GLY A 59 9.00 7.74 -4.28
N TRP A 60 7.95 7.18 -3.66
CA TRP A 60 6.99 6.30 -4.37
C TRP A 60 6.31 7.02 -5.54
N LEU A 61 5.86 8.26 -5.33
CA LEU A 61 5.12 9.03 -6.32
C LEU A 61 5.96 9.34 -7.55
N ILE A 62 7.24 9.67 -7.35
CA ILE A 62 8.20 9.87 -8.44
C ILE A 62 8.39 8.57 -9.23
N GLU A 63 8.55 7.43 -8.54
CA GLU A 63 8.65 6.12 -9.20
C GLU A 63 7.37 5.79 -9.99
N PHE A 64 6.20 6.02 -9.41
CA PHE A 64 4.91 5.83 -10.08
C PHE A 64 4.80 6.68 -11.35
N CYS A 65 5.18 7.96 -11.28
CA CYS A 65 5.16 8.86 -12.43
C CYS A 65 6.07 8.37 -13.56
N LYS A 66 7.26 7.84 -13.22
CA LYS A 66 8.17 7.24 -14.19
C LYS A 66 7.56 5.97 -14.81
N GLU A 67 7.05 5.04 -14.01
CA GLU A 67 6.44 3.80 -14.51
C GLU A 67 5.28 4.08 -15.47
N LYS A 68 4.49 5.12 -15.18
CA LYS A 68 3.39 5.57 -16.04
C LYS A 68 3.83 6.48 -17.19
N LYS A 69 5.13 6.67 -17.40
CA LYS A 69 5.73 7.49 -18.47
C LYS A 69 5.25 8.95 -18.46
N ILE A 70 4.87 9.45 -17.28
CA ILE A 70 4.52 10.85 -17.06
C ILE A 70 5.79 11.70 -17.08
N ILE A 71 6.90 11.13 -16.59
CA ILE A 71 8.24 11.74 -16.54
C ILE A 71 9.28 10.78 -17.11
N GLN A 72 10.39 11.34 -17.60
CA GLN A 72 11.53 10.58 -18.12
C GLN A 72 12.78 10.84 -17.29
N ILE A 73 12.84 10.20 -16.11
CA ILE A 73 13.95 10.36 -15.17
C ILE A 73 14.59 9.01 -14.80
N ASN A 74 15.89 9.03 -14.53
CA ASN A 74 16.55 7.91 -13.88
C ASN A 74 16.33 7.97 -12.36
N THR A 75 15.34 7.25 -11.86
CA THR A 75 15.04 7.16 -10.42
C THR A 75 16.09 6.40 -9.61
N GLU A 76 17.07 5.74 -10.24
CA GLU A 76 18.16 5.07 -9.52
C GLU A 76 19.13 6.08 -8.89
N SER A 77 19.54 7.09 -9.66
CA SER A 77 20.38 8.17 -9.15
C SER A 77 19.57 9.17 -8.33
N SER A 78 18.38 9.53 -8.83
CA SER A 78 17.62 10.67 -8.30
C SER A 78 16.97 10.40 -6.95
N LEU A 79 16.70 9.13 -6.62
CA LEU A 79 16.16 8.73 -5.32
C LEU A 79 17.23 8.09 -4.40
N ALA A 80 18.52 8.18 -4.75
CA ALA A 80 19.60 7.59 -3.96
C ALA A 80 19.62 8.12 -2.51
N ASP A 81 19.51 9.44 -2.33
CA ASP A 81 19.50 10.06 -1.01
C ASP A 81 18.25 9.70 -0.20
N PHE A 82 17.11 9.50 -0.88
CA PHE A 82 15.87 9.04 -0.26
C PHE A 82 16.02 7.61 0.25
N ASP A 83 16.56 6.72 -0.59
CA ASP A 83 16.83 5.33 -0.23
C ASP A 83 17.74 5.25 0.99
N ASP A 84 18.83 6.05 1.02
CA ASP A 84 19.79 6.07 2.13
C ASP A 84 19.17 6.59 3.44
N GLN A 85 18.36 7.64 3.37
CA GLN A 85 17.68 8.19 4.55
C GLN A 85 16.63 7.23 5.10
N ILE A 86 15.77 6.69 4.23
CA ILE A 86 14.72 5.74 4.61
C ILE A 86 15.35 4.43 5.13
N TYR A 87 16.46 3.98 4.54
CA TYR A 87 17.25 2.86 5.04
C TYR A 87 17.75 3.09 6.46
N LYS A 88 18.44 4.22 6.72
CA LYS A 88 18.97 4.54 8.06
C LYS A 88 17.86 4.59 9.10
N PHE A 89 16.74 5.25 8.77
CA PHE A 89 15.57 5.31 9.63
C PHE A 89 15.00 3.92 9.90
N THR A 90 14.83 3.10 8.86
CA THR A 90 14.29 1.74 9.01
C THR A 90 15.14 0.86 9.90
N ILE A 91 16.47 0.84 9.72
CA ILE A 91 17.37 0.04 10.56
C ILE A 91 17.30 0.50 12.02
N HIS A 92 17.33 1.81 12.26
CA HIS A 92 17.18 2.36 13.60
C HIS A 92 15.84 1.97 14.24
N TYR A 93 14.74 2.17 13.52
CA TYR A 93 13.38 1.85 13.98
C TYR A 93 13.18 0.34 14.24
N LEU A 94 13.80 -0.51 13.43
CA LEU A 94 13.78 -1.96 13.62
C LEU A 94 14.60 -2.39 14.83
N SER A 95 15.69 -1.68 15.15
CA SER A 95 16.57 -1.97 16.29
C SER A 95 15.96 -1.61 17.65
N GLU A 96 15.02 -0.68 17.67
CA GLU A 96 14.24 -0.32 18.85
C GLU A 96 13.04 -1.26 19.03
N ASP A 97 12.50 -1.39 20.24
CA ASP A 97 11.28 -2.17 20.52
C ASP A 97 10.00 -1.44 20.05
N ASN A 98 10.09 -0.65 18.98
CA ASN A 98 8.95 0.07 18.41
C ASN A 98 7.94 -0.91 17.81
N THR A 99 6.67 -0.73 18.20
CA THR A 99 5.54 -1.55 17.77
C THR A 99 4.49 -0.77 16.99
N ASP A 100 4.77 0.46 16.56
CA ASP A 100 3.89 1.14 15.62
C ASP A 100 4.07 0.50 14.23
N TYR A 101 3.14 -0.42 13.94
CA TYR A 101 3.07 -1.19 12.70
C TYR A 101 2.60 -0.36 11.51
N GLY A 102 1.98 0.80 11.74
CA GLY A 102 1.61 1.74 10.69
C GLY A 102 2.85 2.29 10.00
N VAL A 103 3.84 2.72 10.79
CA VAL A 103 5.15 3.16 10.28
C VAL A 103 5.84 2.04 9.50
N LEU A 104 5.86 0.82 10.05
CA LEU A 104 6.47 -0.32 9.37
C LEU A 104 5.78 -0.63 8.03
N PHE A 105 4.47 -0.50 7.96
CA PHE A 105 3.72 -0.66 6.72
C PHE A 105 4.01 0.42 5.69
N ASP A 106 4.17 1.66 6.12
CA ASP A 106 4.52 2.78 5.24
C ASP A 106 5.93 2.60 4.65
N LEU A 107 6.91 2.23 5.48
CA LEU A 107 8.27 1.91 5.03
C LEU A 107 8.27 0.72 4.06
N PHE A 108 7.52 -0.34 4.38
CA PHE A 108 7.39 -1.50 3.50
C PHE A 108 6.85 -1.11 2.12
N ASN A 109 5.84 -0.24 2.06
CA ASN A 109 5.24 0.19 0.79
C ASN A 109 6.27 0.90 -0.10
N TYR A 110 7.14 1.72 0.50
CA TYR A 110 8.25 2.34 -0.21
C TYR A 110 9.22 1.31 -0.78
N TYR A 111 9.71 0.39 0.06
CA TYR A 111 10.64 -0.66 -0.40
C TYR A 111 10.03 -1.52 -1.49
N TYR A 112 8.76 -1.90 -1.34
CA TYR A 112 8.05 -2.68 -2.35
C TYR A 112 7.98 -1.95 -3.69
N ALA A 113 7.60 -0.66 -3.69
CA ALA A 113 7.55 0.14 -4.91
C ALA A 113 8.92 0.20 -5.62
N ARG A 114 9.99 0.44 -4.85
CA ARG A 114 11.35 0.51 -5.38
C ARG A 114 11.83 -0.84 -5.93
N ILE A 115 11.54 -1.95 -5.24
CA ILE A 115 11.90 -3.31 -5.71
C ILE A 115 11.15 -3.68 -6.99
N ARG A 116 9.88 -3.30 -7.12
CA ARG A 116 9.07 -3.59 -8.30
C ARG A 116 9.53 -2.79 -9.52
N SER A 117 10.02 -1.57 -9.30
CA SER A 117 10.48 -0.72 -10.38
C SER A 117 11.62 -1.35 -11.16
N LYS A 118 11.47 -1.43 -12.49
CA LYS A 118 12.50 -1.96 -13.39
C LYS A 118 13.39 -0.81 -13.85
N ASN A 119 14.51 -0.62 -13.19
CA ASN A 119 15.51 0.37 -13.59
C ASN A 119 16.53 -0.26 -14.54
N GLU A 120 16.76 0.36 -15.69
CA GLU A 120 17.92 0.05 -16.52
C GLU A 120 19.19 0.42 -15.72
N ASN A 121 20.06 -0.56 -15.46
CA ASN A 121 21.27 -0.42 -14.64
C ASN A 121 21.04 -0.26 -13.12
N SER A 122 20.10 -1.00 -12.52
CA SER A 122 19.94 -1.01 -11.07
C SER A 122 21.22 -1.44 -10.34
N ASP A 123 21.58 -0.73 -9.27
CA ASP A 123 22.68 -1.14 -8.40
C ASP A 123 22.25 -2.39 -7.62
N ILE A 124 23.00 -3.48 -7.80
CA ILE A 124 22.75 -4.76 -7.13
C ILE A 124 22.75 -4.58 -5.60
N ASN A 125 23.67 -3.79 -5.05
CA ASN A 125 23.78 -3.59 -3.61
C ASN A 125 22.56 -2.83 -3.06
N ARG A 126 22.07 -1.84 -3.81
CA ARG A 126 20.87 -1.11 -3.44
C ARG A 126 19.64 -1.99 -3.51
N THR A 127 19.46 -2.69 -4.63
CA THR A 127 18.36 -3.65 -4.81
C THR A 127 18.33 -4.68 -3.67
N PHE A 128 19.51 -5.21 -3.30
CA PHE A 128 19.66 -6.11 -2.18
C PHE A 128 19.27 -5.47 -0.84
N SER A 129 19.72 -4.24 -0.58
CA SER A 129 19.41 -3.50 0.65
C SER A 129 17.91 -3.23 0.81
N LEU A 130 17.23 -2.83 -0.27
CA LEU A 130 15.78 -2.65 -0.31
C LEU A 130 15.06 -3.97 0.03
N PHE A 131 15.48 -5.08 -0.60
CA PHE A 131 14.90 -6.40 -0.37
C PHE A 131 15.09 -6.88 1.08
N ILE A 132 16.28 -6.71 1.64
CA ILE A 132 16.57 -7.08 3.04
C ILE A 132 15.70 -6.27 4.00
N CYS A 133 15.57 -4.95 3.81
CA CYS A 133 14.74 -4.12 4.67
C CYS A 133 13.26 -4.53 4.64
N ALA A 134 12.71 -4.77 3.45
CA ALA A 134 11.34 -5.26 3.31
C ALA A 134 11.12 -6.58 4.07
N ASN A 135 12.06 -7.52 3.97
CA ASN A 135 11.99 -8.80 4.69
C ASN A 135 12.13 -8.65 6.20
N LEU A 136 13.02 -7.78 6.68
CA LEU A 136 13.19 -7.53 8.12
C LEU A 136 11.92 -6.93 8.73
N ILE A 137 11.28 -5.99 8.02
CA ILE A 137 10.00 -5.42 8.43
C ILE A 137 8.93 -6.52 8.56
N LEU A 138 8.73 -7.32 7.51
CA LEU A 138 7.73 -8.38 7.54
C LEU A 138 8.00 -9.39 8.66
N ARG A 139 9.28 -9.76 8.88
CA ARG A 139 9.66 -10.66 9.95
C ARG A 139 9.34 -10.08 11.33
N LYS A 140 9.60 -8.78 11.56
CA LYS A 140 9.27 -8.12 12.83
C LYS A 140 7.77 -8.15 13.08
N ILE A 141 6.96 -7.77 12.09
CA ILE A 141 5.49 -7.79 12.18
C ILE A 141 4.97 -9.20 12.42
N LYS A 142 5.53 -10.18 11.68
CA LYS A 142 5.16 -11.58 11.80
C LYS A 142 5.30 -12.07 13.25
N VAL A 143 6.50 -11.94 13.81
CA VAL A 143 6.85 -12.47 15.15
C VAL A 143 6.07 -11.77 16.26
N HIS A 144 5.94 -10.45 16.19
CA HIS A 144 5.40 -9.67 17.33
C HIS A 144 3.89 -9.48 17.27
N ARG A 145 3.26 -9.62 16.09
CA ARG A 145 1.83 -9.34 15.92
C ARG A 145 1.05 -10.48 15.28
N ILE A 146 1.56 -11.06 14.18
CA ILE A 146 0.78 -12.05 13.43
C ILE A 146 0.78 -13.42 14.12
N GLU A 147 1.94 -13.95 14.50
CA GLU A 147 2.03 -15.27 15.16
C GLU A 147 1.19 -15.34 16.46
N PRO A 148 1.20 -14.32 17.36
CA PRO A 148 0.31 -14.30 18.50
C PRO A 148 -1.18 -14.33 18.11
N LEU A 149 -1.59 -13.57 17.10
CA LEU A 149 -2.98 -13.53 16.63
C LEU A 149 -3.43 -14.85 16.01
N LEU A 150 -2.56 -15.54 15.27
CA LEU A 150 -2.88 -16.83 14.65
C LEU A 150 -2.88 -17.97 15.67
N THR A 151 -2.08 -17.88 16.73
CA THR A 151 -2.04 -18.89 17.81
C THR A 151 -3.25 -18.76 18.73
N ASP A 152 -3.72 -17.53 18.93
CA ASP A 152 -4.91 -17.22 19.70
C ASP A 152 -6.16 -17.66 18.91
N LYS A 153 -6.65 -18.87 19.19
CA LYS A 153 -7.83 -19.48 18.51
C LYS A 153 -9.15 -18.74 18.75
N ARG A 154 -9.11 -17.55 19.36
CA ARG A 154 -10.28 -16.70 19.51
C ARG A 154 -10.69 -16.10 18.16
N ARG A 155 -11.85 -15.47 18.19
CA ARG A 155 -12.33 -14.61 17.12
C ARG A 155 -11.47 -13.33 17.05
N LEU A 156 -11.00 -12.98 15.85
CA LEU A 156 -10.33 -11.71 15.57
C LEU A 156 -11.30 -10.52 15.72
N GLU A 157 -10.86 -9.45 16.36
CA GLU A 157 -11.63 -8.20 16.31
C GLU A 157 -11.52 -7.56 14.92
N PRO A 158 -12.45 -6.67 14.51
CA PRO A 158 -12.48 -6.14 13.13
C PRO A 158 -11.19 -5.43 12.74
N GLU A 159 -10.61 -4.64 13.65
CA GLU A 159 -9.31 -3.98 13.46
C GLU A 159 -8.16 -4.99 13.28
N GLU A 160 -8.23 -6.14 13.95
CA GLU A 160 -7.23 -7.20 13.84
C GLU A 160 -7.37 -7.95 12.52
N LEU A 161 -8.60 -8.22 12.09
CA LEU A 161 -8.87 -8.79 10.77
C LEU A 161 -8.35 -7.87 9.66
N LEU A 162 -8.59 -6.56 9.77
CA LEU A 162 -8.07 -5.58 8.82
C LEU A 162 -6.54 -5.58 8.80
N PHE A 163 -5.92 -5.60 9.99
CA PHE A 163 -4.48 -5.65 10.12
C PHE A 163 -3.88 -6.90 9.47
N VAL A 164 -4.42 -8.08 9.79
CA VAL A 164 -3.94 -9.34 9.22
C VAL A 164 -4.17 -9.36 7.71
N SER A 165 -5.31 -8.88 7.23
CA SER A 165 -5.61 -8.80 5.78
C SER A 165 -4.61 -7.89 5.04
N ALA A 166 -4.29 -6.73 5.61
CA ALA A 166 -3.28 -5.81 5.07
C ALA A 166 -1.87 -6.43 5.08
N PHE A 167 -1.52 -7.17 6.15
CA PHE A 167 -0.27 -7.91 6.23
C PHE A 167 -0.19 -9.03 5.18
N THR A 168 -1.27 -9.81 5.01
CA THR A 168 -1.35 -10.90 4.02
C THR A 168 -1.08 -10.39 2.62
N LEU A 169 -1.69 -9.26 2.24
CA LEU A 169 -1.41 -8.64 0.96
C LEU A 169 0.08 -8.31 0.78
N LYS A 170 0.69 -7.68 1.78
CA LYS A 170 2.12 -7.36 1.77
C LYS A 170 3.01 -8.60 1.67
N LEU A 171 2.62 -9.67 2.36
CA LEU A 171 3.31 -10.95 2.30
C LEU A 171 3.26 -11.55 0.89
N THR A 172 2.14 -11.42 0.17
CA THR A 172 2.04 -11.88 -1.23
C THR A 172 2.96 -11.11 -2.18
N TYR A 173 3.32 -9.85 -1.88
CA TYR A 173 4.30 -9.11 -2.69
C TYR A 173 5.71 -9.68 -2.55
N ILE A 174 6.08 -10.07 -1.34
CA ILE A 174 7.41 -10.62 -1.08
C ILE A 174 7.46 -12.11 -1.41
N SER A 175 6.37 -12.87 -1.35
CA SER A 175 6.38 -14.29 -1.73
C SER A 175 6.78 -14.50 -3.19
N GLU A 176 6.35 -13.60 -4.09
CA GLU A 176 6.80 -13.58 -5.50
C GLU A 176 8.32 -13.47 -5.64
N LEU A 177 9.01 -12.93 -4.63
CA LEU A 177 10.45 -12.65 -4.64
C LEU A 177 11.28 -13.55 -3.71
N SER A 178 10.68 -14.13 -2.66
CA SER A 178 11.37 -14.77 -1.52
C SER A 178 11.17 -16.30 -1.40
N GLY A 179 10.27 -16.90 -2.19
CA GLY A 179 10.09 -18.36 -2.25
C GLY A 179 9.30 -19.00 -1.10
N PHE A 180 9.47 -20.33 -0.95
CA PHE A 180 8.55 -21.28 -0.29
C PHE A 180 8.14 -20.99 1.17
N ALA A 181 8.97 -20.32 1.98
CA ALA A 181 8.65 -20.07 3.40
C ALA A 181 7.49 -19.06 3.57
N SER A 182 7.37 -18.12 2.64
CA SER A 182 6.26 -17.15 2.61
C SER A 182 4.93 -17.82 2.26
N ASP A 183 4.97 -18.89 1.45
CA ASP A 183 3.77 -19.62 1.01
C ASP A 183 3.11 -20.36 2.18
N ILE A 184 3.89 -21.03 3.04
CA ILE A 184 3.33 -21.74 4.22
C ILE A 184 2.57 -20.77 5.12
N LEU A 185 3.16 -19.59 5.39
CA LEU A 185 2.53 -18.58 6.22
C LEU A 185 1.27 -18.00 5.55
N LEU A 186 1.28 -17.80 4.22
CA LEU A 186 0.09 -17.40 3.48
C LEU A 186 -1.04 -18.43 3.64
N PHE A 187 -0.74 -19.73 3.49
CA PHE A 187 -1.71 -20.79 3.74
C PHE A 187 -2.27 -20.74 5.16
N GLU A 188 -1.41 -20.63 6.17
CA GLU A 188 -1.83 -20.55 7.56
C GLU A 188 -2.75 -19.36 7.82
N ILE A 189 -2.42 -18.18 7.28
CA ILE A 189 -3.24 -16.98 7.44
C ILE A 189 -4.59 -17.15 6.74
N PHE A 190 -4.61 -17.59 5.48
CA PHE A 190 -5.87 -17.76 4.73
C PHE A 190 -6.80 -18.78 5.39
N GLU A 191 -6.28 -19.91 5.86
CA GLU A 191 -7.12 -20.91 6.55
C GLU A 191 -7.71 -20.37 7.86
N ASN A 192 -6.92 -19.66 8.68
CA ASN A 192 -7.43 -19.05 9.91
C ASN A 192 -8.47 -17.95 9.64
N ILE A 193 -8.24 -17.14 8.61
CA ILE A 193 -9.17 -16.09 8.20
C ILE A 193 -10.47 -16.66 7.63
N PHE A 194 -10.42 -17.74 6.83
CA PHE A 194 -11.67 -18.33 6.34
C PHE A 194 -12.50 -18.93 7.47
N ASN A 195 -11.86 -19.54 8.48
CA ASN A 195 -12.56 -19.99 9.69
C ASN A 195 -13.26 -18.84 10.43
N TYR A 196 -12.73 -17.62 10.34
CA TYR A 196 -13.37 -16.43 10.90
C TYR A 196 -14.66 -16.09 10.17
N PHE A 197 -14.62 -16.06 8.84
CA PHE A 197 -15.77 -15.67 8.01
C PHE A 197 -16.89 -16.71 7.97
N GLU A 198 -16.61 -17.97 8.29
CA GLU A 198 -17.64 -19.00 8.43
C GLU A 198 -18.52 -18.80 9.68
N GLN A 199 -18.12 -17.95 10.62
CA GLN A 199 -18.90 -17.63 11.82
C GLN A 199 -19.77 -16.38 11.59
N GLU A 200 -21.03 -16.40 12.05
CA GLU A 200 -21.97 -15.28 11.82
C GLU A 200 -21.41 -13.93 12.33
N TYR A 201 -21.39 -12.94 11.43
CA TYR A 201 -21.00 -11.56 11.70
C TYR A 201 -22.25 -10.70 11.87
N SER A 202 -22.34 -9.97 12.99
CA SER A 202 -23.59 -9.32 13.44
C SER A 202 -23.84 -7.93 12.84
N ALA A 203 -22.82 -7.24 12.30
CA ALA A 203 -22.98 -5.93 11.67
C ALA A 203 -21.85 -5.64 10.67
N VAL A 204 -22.15 -5.43 9.39
CA VAL A 204 -21.13 -5.13 8.37
C VAL A 204 -20.62 -3.70 8.55
N ASP A 205 -19.33 -3.54 8.86
CA ASP A 205 -18.66 -2.24 8.96
C ASP A 205 -17.62 -2.04 7.84
N GLU A 206 -17.02 -0.84 7.79
CA GLU A 206 -16.04 -0.43 6.77
C GLU A 206 -14.76 -1.27 6.81
N ASP A 207 -14.25 -1.56 8.00
CA ASP A 207 -12.99 -2.29 8.20
C ASP A 207 -13.14 -3.75 7.77
N TYR A 208 -14.30 -4.35 8.03
CA TYR A 208 -14.67 -5.68 7.58
C TYR A 208 -14.71 -5.78 6.05
N LEU A 209 -15.32 -4.79 5.38
CA LEU A 209 -15.33 -4.72 3.91
C LEU A 209 -13.92 -4.58 3.33
N LEU A 210 -13.14 -3.67 3.90
CA LEU A 210 -11.76 -3.45 3.48
C LEU A 210 -10.91 -4.71 3.69
N SER A 211 -11.16 -5.47 4.75
CA SER A 211 -10.50 -6.75 5.01
C SER A 211 -10.74 -7.76 3.89
N ILE A 212 -12.01 -7.99 3.52
CA ILE A 212 -12.40 -8.92 2.44
C ILE A 212 -11.74 -8.52 1.11
N LEU A 213 -11.70 -7.21 0.85
CA LEU A 213 -11.03 -6.63 -0.30
C LEU A 213 -9.55 -7.00 -0.37
N LEU A 214 -8.82 -6.67 0.69
CA LEU A 214 -7.39 -6.93 0.80
C LEU A 214 -7.07 -8.42 0.61
N LEU A 215 -7.94 -9.30 1.12
CA LEU A 215 -7.79 -10.74 0.99
C LEU A 215 -8.09 -11.25 -0.41
N LEU A 216 -9.11 -10.73 -1.09
CA LEU A 216 -9.43 -11.11 -2.46
C LEU A 216 -8.26 -10.77 -3.38
N ILE A 217 -7.66 -9.61 -3.15
CA ILE A 217 -6.49 -9.15 -3.87
C ILE A 217 -5.30 -10.06 -3.58
N ALA A 218 -5.02 -10.31 -2.30
CA ALA A 218 -3.93 -11.19 -1.90
C ALA A 218 -4.10 -12.58 -2.54
N ALA A 219 -5.31 -13.11 -2.61
CA ALA A 219 -5.62 -14.38 -3.26
C ALA A 219 -5.34 -14.36 -4.76
N LYS A 220 -5.77 -13.31 -5.47
CA LYS A 220 -5.50 -13.12 -6.91
C LYS A 220 -4.01 -13.02 -7.19
N GLN A 221 -3.30 -12.26 -6.37
CA GLN A 221 -1.86 -12.05 -6.52
C GLN A 221 -1.07 -13.31 -6.23
N ALA A 222 -1.46 -14.08 -5.21
CA ALA A 222 -0.92 -15.41 -4.95
C ALA A 222 -1.26 -16.43 -6.06
N LYS A 223 -2.10 -16.05 -7.04
CA LYS A 223 -2.59 -16.90 -8.15
C LYS A 223 -3.25 -18.18 -7.63
N ASN A 224 -3.89 -18.12 -6.46
CA ASN A 224 -4.57 -19.25 -5.84
C ASN A 224 -6.08 -19.18 -6.11
N LYS A 225 -6.55 -19.99 -7.05
CA LYS A 225 -7.95 -20.01 -7.47
C LYS A 225 -8.93 -20.38 -6.34
N VAL A 226 -8.53 -21.25 -5.43
CA VAL A 226 -9.40 -21.69 -4.32
C VAL A 226 -9.65 -20.52 -3.37
N TRP A 227 -8.60 -19.77 -3.04
CA TRP A 227 -8.74 -18.57 -2.20
C TRP A 227 -9.51 -17.47 -2.91
N GLU A 228 -9.29 -17.29 -4.22
CA GLU A 228 -10.01 -16.31 -5.02
C GLU A 228 -11.51 -16.62 -5.04
N GLU A 229 -11.90 -17.88 -5.29
CA GLU A 229 -13.30 -18.32 -5.30
C GLU A 229 -13.95 -18.13 -3.93
N LYS A 230 -13.31 -18.62 -2.85
CA LYS A 230 -13.83 -18.47 -1.47
C LYS A 230 -14.04 -17.00 -1.11
N THR A 231 -13.04 -16.15 -1.35
CA THR A 231 -13.12 -14.73 -0.99
C THR A 231 -14.10 -13.97 -1.89
N SER A 232 -14.24 -14.36 -3.16
CA SER A 232 -15.23 -13.79 -4.07
C SER A 232 -16.66 -14.09 -3.60
N VAL A 233 -16.94 -15.31 -3.14
CA VAL A 233 -18.25 -15.68 -2.59
C VAL A 233 -18.56 -14.86 -1.33
N LEU A 234 -17.59 -14.70 -0.43
CA LEU A 234 -17.73 -13.84 0.74
C LEU A 234 -18.04 -12.40 0.35
N TYR A 235 -17.30 -11.85 -0.61
CA TYR A 235 -17.54 -10.50 -1.11
C TYR A 235 -18.97 -10.34 -1.67
N GLN A 236 -19.42 -11.23 -2.54
CA GLN A 236 -20.77 -11.15 -3.12
C GLN A 236 -21.87 -11.25 -2.06
N THR A 237 -21.65 -12.08 -1.05
CA THR A 237 -22.57 -12.22 0.10
C THR A 237 -22.70 -10.89 0.83
N VAL A 238 -21.58 -10.26 1.18
CA VAL A 238 -21.59 -8.97 1.88
C VAL A 238 -22.13 -7.84 1.01
N LYS A 239 -21.80 -7.81 -0.28
CA LYS A 239 -22.35 -6.83 -1.24
C LYS A 239 -23.89 -6.89 -1.28
N SER A 240 -24.46 -8.09 -1.27
CA SER A 240 -25.90 -8.28 -1.24
C SER A 240 -26.54 -7.79 0.06
N MET A 241 -25.85 -7.90 1.20
CA MET A 241 -26.32 -7.38 2.49
C MET A 241 -26.35 -5.86 2.50
N LEU A 242 -25.29 -5.21 2.01
CA LEU A 242 -25.20 -3.75 1.91
C LEU A 242 -26.23 -3.14 0.96
N SER A 243 -26.52 -3.82 -0.15
CA SER A 243 -27.53 -3.36 -1.10
C SER A 243 -28.94 -3.32 -0.50
N ASN A 244 -29.15 -4.08 0.59
CA ASN A 244 -30.41 -4.16 1.31
C ASN A 244 -30.45 -3.29 2.58
N SER A 245 -29.30 -2.81 3.08
CA SER A 245 -29.20 -1.94 4.24
C SER A 245 -29.13 -0.47 3.83
N LYS A 246 -29.85 0.42 4.53
CA LYS A 246 -29.69 1.88 4.40
C LYS A 246 -28.43 2.35 5.14
N GLU A 247 -27.30 1.70 4.90
CA GLU A 247 -26.07 1.96 5.65
C GLU A 247 -25.16 3.00 4.98
N SER A 248 -24.31 3.57 5.84
CA SER A 248 -23.30 4.63 5.66
C SER A 248 -22.86 4.94 4.21
N SER A 249 -22.77 6.24 3.89
CA SER A 249 -22.21 6.75 2.62
C SER A 249 -20.81 6.22 2.29
N ASP A 250 -20.02 5.86 3.31
CA ASP A 250 -18.66 5.32 3.13
C ASP A 250 -18.67 3.86 2.61
N ALA A 251 -19.65 3.05 3.03
CA ALA A 251 -19.79 1.66 2.57
C ALA A 251 -20.26 1.58 1.11
N LEU A 252 -21.13 2.51 0.70
CA LEU A 252 -21.54 2.69 -0.70
C LEU A 252 -20.36 3.07 -1.60
N LEU A 253 -19.51 4.01 -1.17
CA LEU A 253 -18.34 4.43 -1.93
C LEU A 253 -17.28 3.32 -2.05
N LEU A 254 -17.06 2.54 -0.99
CA LEU A 254 -16.22 1.34 -1.09
C LEU A 254 -16.81 0.36 -2.11
N GLY A 255 -18.12 0.12 -2.10
CA GLY A 255 -18.81 -0.65 -3.15
C GLY A 255 -18.58 -0.10 -4.57
N GLU A 256 -18.59 1.22 -4.73
CA GLU A 256 -18.31 1.89 -6.02
C GLU A 256 -16.83 1.74 -6.43
N ILE A 257 -15.88 1.84 -5.49
CA ILE A 257 -14.45 1.55 -5.74
C ILE A 257 -14.27 0.11 -6.19
N MET A 258 -14.99 -0.82 -5.58
CA MET A 258 -14.97 -2.22 -5.98
C MET A 258 -15.50 -2.39 -7.40
N ASP A 259 -16.59 -1.71 -7.74
CA ASP A 259 -17.12 -1.72 -9.09
C ASP A 259 -16.18 -1.01 -10.07
N ILE A 260 -15.43 0.02 -9.68
CA ILE A 260 -14.38 0.66 -10.49
C ILE A 260 -13.19 -0.29 -10.74
N HIS A 261 -12.72 -1.00 -9.72
CA HIS A 261 -11.61 -1.95 -9.83
C HIS A 261 -11.96 -3.16 -10.71
N PHE A 262 -13.21 -3.62 -10.65
CA PHE A 262 -13.66 -4.79 -11.41
C PHE A 262 -14.37 -4.46 -12.72
N ASN A 263 -14.90 -3.24 -12.93
CA ASN A 263 -15.68 -2.85 -14.11
C ASN A 263 -15.20 -1.58 -14.84
N HIS A 264 -14.02 -1.01 -14.50
CA HIS A 264 -13.38 0.12 -15.21
C HIS A 264 -14.24 1.40 -15.34
N GLU A 265 -14.44 2.15 -14.25
CA GLU A 265 -14.94 3.53 -14.32
C GLU A 265 -14.02 4.55 -13.63
N ASN A 266 -14.12 5.81 -14.04
CA ASN A 266 -13.14 6.87 -13.80
C ASN A 266 -12.97 7.21 -12.29
N PRO A 267 -11.77 7.00 -11.69
CA PRO A 267 -11.53 7.14 -10.24
C PRO A 267 -11.46 8.60 -9.73
N GLN A 268 -11.81 9.60 -10.56
CA GLN A 268 -11.84 11.02 -10.15
C GLN A 268 -12.75 11.30 -8.93
N ILE A 269 -13.75 10.46 -8.66
CA ILE A 269 -14.61 10.56 -7.47
C ILE A 269 -13.81 10.47 -6.16
N LEU A 270 -12.65 9.79 -6.18
CA LEU A 270 -11.83 9.52 -4.98
C LEU A 270 -10.95 10.69 -4.53
N LEU A 271 -10.83 11.74 -5.34
CA LEU A 271 -9.91 12.87 -5.08
C LEU A 271 -10.46 13.90 -4.09
N ASN A 272 -11.78 13.90 -3.83
CA ASN A 272 -12.45 14.99 -3.10
C ASN A 272 -12.45 14.86 -1.57
N ASN A 273 -11.89 13.78 -1.00
CA ASN A 273 -11.86 13.57 0.45
C ASN A 273 -10.50 13.01 0.91
N LYS A 274 -9.92 13.62 1.95
CA LYS A 274 -8.61 13.27 2.52
C LYS A 274 -8.53 11.80 2.99
N LYS A 275 -9.65 11.21 3.45
CA LYS A 275 -9.73 9.79 3.82
C LYS A 275 -9.49 8.88 2.61
N TYR A 276 -10.07 9.22 1.46
CA TYR A 276 -9.95 8.43 0.23
C TYR A 276 -8.63 8.64 -0.50
N SER A 277 -7.89 9.71 -0.20
CA SER A 277 -6.54 9.92 -0.72
C SER A 277 -5.55 8.85 -0.27
N LYS A 278 -5.57 8.45 1.02
CA LYS A 278 -4.70 7.37 1.52
C LYS A 278 -5.07 6.04 0.89
N PHE A 279 -6.37 5.79 0.77
CA PHE A 279 -6.90 4.63 0.05
C PHE A 279 -6.49 4.65 -1.43
N LEU A 280 -6.46 5.80 -2.09
CA LEU A 280 -6.06 5.94 -3.49
C LEU A 280 -4.55 5.72 -3.69
N CYS A 281 -3.69 6.20 -2.78
CA CYS A 281 -2.27 5.87 -2.81
C CYS A 281 -2.04 4.36 -2.66
N PHE A 282 -2.73 3.76 -1.68
CA PHE A 282 -2.76 2.32 -1.53
C PHE A 282 -3.31 1.65 -2.80
N TYR A 283 -4.36 2.20 -3.41
CA TYR A 283 -4.96 1.62 -4.59
C TYR A 283 -3.99 1.64 -5.77
N LEU A 284 -3.36 2.79 -6.05
CA LEU A 284 -2.43 2.93 -7.15
C LEU A 284 -1.19 2.06 -6.96
N LEU A 285 -0.63 2.00 -5.75
CA LEU A 285 0.49 1.12 -5.43
C LEU A 285 0.19 -0.36 -5.75
N ASN A 286 -1.03 -0.81 -5.45
CA ASN A 286 -1.40 -2.22 -5.48
C ASN A 286 -2.18 -2.64 -6.74
N PHE A 287 -2.83 -1.71 -7.45
CA PHE A 287 -3.84 -2.00 -8.49
C PHE A 287 -3.68 -1.26 -9.82
N SER A 288 -2.78 -0.27 -9.95
CA SER A 288 -2.65 0.42 -11.24
C SER A 288 -1.76 -0.37 -12.21
N ASN A 289 -2.35 -1.30 -12.96
CA ASN A 289 -1.78 -1.72 -14.24
C ASN A 289 -2.54 -1.02 -15.36
#